data_AF-A0A2B9E9G9-F1
#
_entry.id   AF-A0A2B9E9G9-F1
#
_cell.length_a   1.000
_cell.length_b   1.000
_cell.length_c   1.000
_cell.angle_alpha   90.00
_cell.angle_beta   90.00
_cell.angle_gamma   90.00
#
_symmetry.space_group_name_H-M   'P 1'
#
loop_
_entity.id
_entity.type
_entity.pdbx_description
1 polymer ?
#
loop_
_entity_poly.entity_id
_entity_poly.type
_entity_poly.pdbx_seq_one_letter_code
_entity_poly.pdbx_strand_id
1 'polypeptide(L)'
;MKYFEFDKHEYWALVVAESVDVACEIYVEEVAGESAEQVKEEGDPKEVDSISAFTGYAKAVLTESDSQSNEEIQKTFDSLRNTTILITSEFA
;
A
#
# COMPACT_ATOMS: atom_id res chain seq x y z
N MET A 1 6.17 -3.32 -12.24
CA MET A 1 5.34 -2.96 -11.07
C MET A 1 6.27 -2.43 -10.01
N LYS A 2 5.94 -1.26 -9.48
CA LYS A 2 6.62 -0.60 -8.37
C LYS A 2 5.69 -0.61 -7.15
N TYR A 3 6.25 -0.38 -5.98
CA TYR A 3 5.51 -0.33 -4.72
C TYR A 3 5.64 1.06 -4.15
N PHE A 4 4.51 1.66 -3.79
CA PHE A 4 4.43 3.00 -3.24
C PHE A 4 3.80 2.94 -1.85
N GLU A 5 4.53 3.46 -0.88
CA GLU A 5 4.11 3.57 0.51
C GLU A 5 3.58 4.97 0.77
N PHE A 6 2.37 5.05 1.34
CA PHE A 6 1.72 6.27 1.81
C PHE A 6 1.71 6.22 3.34
N ASP A 7 2.66 6.89 3.99
CA ASP A 7 2.86 6.88 5.45
C ASP A 7 2.52 8.20 6.14
N LYS A 8 2.05 9.20 5.39
CA LYS A 8 1.90 10.60 5.85
C LYS A 8 0.47 11.00 6.20
N HIS A 9 -0.51 10.12 5.91
CA HIS A 9 -1.92 10.33 6.23
C HIS A 9 -2.31 9.59 7.53
N GLU A 10 -3.59 9.65 7.93
CA GLU A 10 -4.11 8.89 9.09
C GLU A 10 -4.07 7.35 8.91
N TYR A 11 -3.62 6.89 7.74
CA TYR A 11 -3.50 5.49 7.38
C TYR A 11 -2.16 5.26 6.70
N TRP A 12 -1.52 4.15 7.05
CA TRP A 12 -0.48 3.57 6.22
C TRP A 12 -1.12 2.80 5.09
N ALA A 13 -0.69 3.06 3.85
CA ALA A 13 -1.10 2.25 2.72
C ALA A 13 0.05 1.86 1.80
N LEU A 14 -0.10 0.69 1.20
CA LEU A 14 0.84 0.17 0.22
C LEU A 14 0.11 -0.08 -1.10
N VAL A 15 0.58 0.54 -2.18
CA VAL A 15 -0.03 0.46 -3.51
C VAL A 15 0.96 -0.11 -4.52
N VAL A 16 0.54 -1.11 -5.30
CA VAL A 16 1.31 -1.61 -6.45
C VAL A 16 0.87 -0.85 -7.69
N ALA A 17 1.77 -0.14 -8.35
CA ALA A 17 1.45 0.61 -9.57
C ALA A 17 2.62 0.68 -10.55
N GLU A 18 2.35 1.10 -11.78
CA GLU A 18 3.38 1.34 -12.81
C GLU A 18 4.16 2.64 -12.58
N SER A 19 3.51 3.65 -12.00
CA SER A 19 4.08 4.96 -11.67
C SER A 19 3.46 5.52 -10.40
N VAL A 20 4.08 6.56 -9.84
CA VAL A 20 3.58 7.26 -8.65
C VAL A 20 2.22 7.93 -8.92
N ASP A 21 2.00 8.44 -10.14
CA ASP A 21 0.74 9.06 -10.53
C ASP A 21 -0.41 8.04 -10.49
N VAL A 22 -0.19 6.85 -11.05
CA VAL A 22 -1.17 5.75 -10.98
C VAL A 22 -1.39 5.28 -9.55
N ALA A 23 -0.34 5.25 -8.72
CA ALA A 23 -0.48 4.91 -7.30
C ALA A 23 -1.36 5.91 -6.54
N CYS A 24 -1.23 7.22 -6.84
CA CYS A 24 -2.04 8.26 -6.24
C CYS A 24 -3.50 8.16 -6.69
N GLU A 25 -3.75 7.87 -7.97
CA GLU A 25 -5.12 7.64 -8.48
C GLU A 25 -5.80 6.48 -7.74
N ILE A 26 -5.12 5.33 -7.67
CA ILE A 26 -5.63 4.15 -6.96
C ILE A 26 -5.88 4.44 -5.47
N TYR A 27 -4.95 5.15 -4.80
CA TYR A 27 -5.11 5.51 -3.40
C TYR A 27 -6.30 6.44 -3.16
N VAL A 28 -6.53 7.42 -4.04
CA VAL A 28 -7.68 8.34 -3.94
C VAL A 28 -9.00 7.61 -4.15
N GLU A 29 -9.08 6.69 -5.13
CA GLU A 29 -10.28 5.90 -5.38
C GLU A 29 -10.69 5.05 -4.17
N GLU A 30 -9.71 4.46 -3.47
CA GLU A 30 -9.95 3.56 -2.34
C GLU A 30 -10.16 4.29 -1.00
N VAL A 31 -9.43 5.38 -0.75
CA VAL A 31 -9.46 6.12 0.53
C VAL A 31 -10.46 7.29 0.50
N ALA A 32 -11.11 7.54 -0.65
CA ALA A 32 -12.02 8.66 -0.88
C ALA A 32 -11.38 10.03 -0.55
N GLY A 33 -10.19 10.28 -1.12
CA GLY A 33 -9.44 11.53 -0.97
C GLY A 33 -9.91 12.67 -1.87
N GLU A 34 -9.45 13.90 -1.60
CA GLU A 34 -9.88 15.12 -2.30
C GLU A 34 -9.36 15.20 -3.76
N SER A 35 -8.12 14.77 -4.04
CA SER A 35 -7.54 14.65 -5.39
C SER A 35 -6.16 13.96 -5.42
N ALA A 36 -5.77 13.39 -6.57
CA ALA A 36 -4.47 12.71 -6.72
C ALA A 36 -3.27 13.68 -6.60
N GLU A 37 -3.44 14.94 -7.00
CA GLU A 37 -2.41 15.97 -6.83
C GLU A 37 -2.15 16.30 -5.35
N GLN A 38 -3.21 16.43 -4.54
CA GLN A 38 -3.07 16.63 -3.09
C GLN A 38 -2.44 15.43 -2.40
N VAL A 39 -2.88 14.21 -2.73
CA VAL A 39 -2.27 12.98 -2.19
C VAL A 39 -0.78 12.88 -2.54
N LYS A 40 -0.38 13.37 -3.72
CA LYS A 40 1.02 13.41 -4.11
C LYS A 40 1.83 14.44 -3.35
N GLU A 41 1.29 15.64 -3.14
CA GLU A 41 1.98 16.73 -2.39
C GLU A 41 2.01 16.49 -0.88
N GLU A 42 0.88 16.09 -0.29
CA GLU A 42 0.71 15.93 1.15
C GLU A 42 1.14 14.53 1.62
N GLY A 43 0.88 13.51 0.81
CA GLY A 43 1.18 12.12 1.13
C GLY A 43 2.63 11.71 0.91
N ASP A 44 3.39 12.45 0.08
CA ASP A 44 4.77 12.15 -0.33
C ASP A 44 5.02 10.63 -0.55
N PRO A 45 4.28 9.98 -1.48
CA PRO A 45 4.36 8.54 -1.66
C PRO A 45 5.78 8.09 -2.01
N LYS A 46 6.32 7.20 -1.18
CA LYS A 46 7.70 6.73 -1.35
C LYS A 46 7.73 5.43 -2.14
N GLU A 47 8.53 5.42 -3.20
CA GLU A 47 8.86 4.18 -3.89
C GLU A 47 9.72 3.30 -2.98
N VAL A 48 9.26 2.08 -2.72
CA VAL A 48 9.96 1.08 -1.91
C VAL A 48 10.27 -0.16 -2.75
N ASP A 49 11.32 -0.89 -2.37
CA ASP A 49 11.65 -2.14 -3.03
C ASP A 49 10.68 -3.26 -2.64
N SER A 50 10.63 -4.32 -3.45
CA SER A 50 9.69 -5.43 -3.27
C SER A 50 9.83 -6.17 -1.93
N ILE A 51 11.04 -6.21 -1.35
CA ILE A 51 11.28 -6.89 -0.06
C ILE A 51 10.76 -6.03 1.07
N SER A 52 11.04 -4.72 1.04
CA SER A 52 10.51 -3.76 2.01
C SER A 52 8.98 -3.71 1.99
N ALA A 53 8.39 -3.65 0.79
CA ALA A 53 6.94 -3.69 0.58
C ALA A 53 6.30 -4.96 1.16
N PHE A 54 6.85 -6.13 0.83
CA PHE A 54 6.36 -7.40 1.35
C PHE A 54 6.49 -7.48 2.87
N THR A 55 7.60 -6.99 3.43
CA THR A 55 7.82 -6.99 4.88
C THR A 55 6.82 -6.10 5.61
N GLY A 56 6.50 -4.93 5.07
CA GLY A 56 5.46 -4.05 5.62
C GLY A 56 4.08 -4.71 5.57
N TYR A 57 3.69 -5.21 4.38
CA TYR A 57 2.42 -5.91 4.19
C TYR A 57 2.28 -7.12 5.12
N ALA A 58 3.29 -8.00 5.18
CA ALA A 58 3.24 -9.20 6.01
C ALA A 58 3.12 -8.84 7.50
N LYS A 59 3.83 -7.81 7.98
CA LYS A 59 3.68 -7.34 9.37
C LYS A 59 2.27 -6.88 9.65
N ALA A 60 1.68 -6.09 8.76
CA ALA A 60 0.36 -5.54 8.98
C ALA A 60 -0.74 -6.62 8.91
N VAL A 61 -0.67 -7.52 7.93
CA VAL A 61 -1.59 -8.69 7.83
C VAL A 61 -1.48 -9.61 9.05
N LEU A 62 -0.26 -9.90 9.52
CA LEU A 62 -0.06 -10.72 10.72
C LEU A 62 -0.53 -10.03 12.00
N THR A 63 -0.60 -8.69 12.01
CA THR A 63 -1.12 -7.91 13.15
C THR A 63 -2.65 -7.96 13.19
N GLU A 64 -3.31 -7.90 12.02
CA GLU A 64 -4.78 -7.97 11.92
C GLU A 64 -5.36 -9.40 11.99
N SER A 65 -4.57 -10.44 11.65
CA SER A 65 -5.06 -11.82 11.61
C SER A 65 -3.97 -12.85 11.89
N ASP A 66 -4.03 -13.46 13.07
CA ASP A 66 -3.14 -14.55 13.55
C ASP A 66 -3.29 -15.87 12.75
N SER A 67 -4.19 -15.93 11.76
CA SER A 67 -4.60 -17.17 11.08
C SER A 67 -4.13 -17.29 9.63
N GLN A 68 -3.56 -16.25 9.02
CA GLN A 68 -3.07 -16.35 7.65
C GLN A 68 -1.69 -17.02 7.61
N SER A 69 -1.58 -18.07 6.81
CA SER A 69 -0.28 -18.73 6.58
C SER A 69 0.61 -17.85 5.70
N ASN A 70 1.92 -17.84 5.94
CA ASN A 70 2.90 -17.08 5.15
C ASN A 70 2.79 -17.35 3.63
N GLU A 71 2.46 -18.58 3.23
CA GLU A 71 2.25 -18.93 1.82
C GLU A 71 1.05 -18.21 1.18
N GLU A 72 -0.02 -17.97 1.95
CA GLU A 72 -1.19 -17.23 1.45
C GLU A 72 -0.88 -15.74 1.35
N ILE A 73 -0.16 -15.18 2.33
CA ILE A 73 0.29 -13.79 2.30
C ILE A 73 1.17 -13.56 1.06
N GLN A 74 2.11 -14.46 0.80
CA GLN A 74 2.99 -14.38 -0.37
C GLN A 74 2.23 -14.52 -1.68
N LYS A 75 1.33 -15.52 -1.81
CA LYS A 75 0.51 -15.68 -3.01
C LYS A 75 -0.36 -14.47 -3.30
N THR A 76 -0.99 -13.90 -2.27
CA THR A 76 -1.76 -12.67 -2.42
C THR A 76 -0.85 -11.56 -2.93
N PHE A 77 0.29 -11.32 -2.26
CA PHE A 77 1.23 -10.27 -2.66
C PHE A 77 1.72 -10.41 -4.12
N ASP A 78 2.07 -11.62 -4.55
CA ASP A 78 2.54 -11.90 -5.93
C ASP A 78 1.44 -11.72 -6.99
N SER A 79 0.16 -11.81 -6.60
CA SER A 79 -0.98 -11.69 -7.51
C SER A 79 -1.41 -10.24 -7.78
N LEU A 80 -0.84 -9.27 -7.06
CA LEU A 80 -1.29 -7.87 -7.09
C LEU A 80 -0.62 -7.07 -8.20
N ARG A 81 -1.43 -6.31 -8.93
CA ARG A 81 -1.03 -5.42 -10.01
C ARG A 81 -1.98 -4.24 -10.06
N ASN A 82 -1.46 -3.01 -10.09
CA ASN A 82 -2.25 -1.78 -10.20
C ASN A 82 -3.41 -1.75 -9.18
N THR A 83 -3.12 -2.06 -7.92
CA THR A 83 -4.12 -2.17 -6.84
C THR A 83 -3.51 -1.76 -5.51
N THR A 84 -4.37 -1.31 -4.60
CA THR A 84 -4.02 -1.15 -3.19
C THR A 84 -3.88 -2.53 -2.54
N ILE A 85 -2.78 -2.72 -1.79
CA ILE A 85 -2.47 -3.95 -1.08
C ILE A 85 -3.10 -3.93 0.31
N LEU A 86 -2.97 -2.82 1.03
CA LEU A 86 -3.46 -2.68 2.39
C LEU A 86 -3.58 -1.20 2.76
N ILE A 87 -4.60 -0.86 3.57
CA ILE A 87 -4.78 0.44 4.21
C ILE A 87 -5.11 0.16 5.67
N THR A 88 -4.30 0.66 6.60
CA THR A 88 -4.53 0.46 8.03
C THR A 88 -4.07 1.67 8.83
N SER A 89 -4.82 2.03 9.88
CA SER A 89 -4.48 3.11 10.80
C SER A 89 -3.50 2.68 11.89
N GLU A 90 -3.20 1.38 12.01
CA GLU A 90 -2.29 0.87 13.06
C GLU A 90 -0.81 1.21 12.82
N PHE A 91 -0.47 1.61 11.59
CA PHE A 91 0.90 1.91 11.17
C PHE A 91 1.08 3.36 10.71
N ALA A 92 0.06 4.21 10.89
CA ALA A 92 0.05 5.64 10.57
C ALA A 92 0.73 6.51 11.66
#